data_AF-A0A1G0LSF7-F1
#
_entry.id   AF-A0A1G0LSF7-F1
#
_cell.length_a   1.000
_cell.length_b   1.000
_cell.length_c   1.000
_cell.angle_alpha   90.00
_cell.angle_beta   90.00
_cell.angle_gamma   90.00
#
_symmetry.space_group_name_H-M   'P 1'
#
loop_
_entity.id
_entity.type
_entity.pdbx_description
1 polymer ?
#
loop_
_entity_poly.entity_id
_entity_poly.type
_entity_poly.pdbx_seq_one_letter_code
_entity_poly.pdbx_strand_id
1 'polypeptide(L)'
;MYKKQIVAGLAILLIGTVFVGGCKKDTQQKAEAPQISPVPAAPPTPMIQSKTGETLFKQHCAVCHPDGGNIVTPQMTLHRQNLAAHKINKPEDIVKIMRNPGQGMNRFDEATIPDKDAMSIAEFVLNTYK
;
A
#
# COMPACT_ATOMS: atom_id res chain seq x y z
N MET A 1 21.05 5.05 -40.66
CA MET A 1 22.08 6.09 -40.46
C MET A 1 22.83 5.78 -39.17
N TYR A 2 24.05 5.28 -39.28
CA TYR A 2 24.87 4.83 -38.15
C TYR A 2 26.04 5.80 -38.00
N LYS A 3 26.18 6.45 -36.85
CA LYS A 3 27.34 7.28 -36.55
C LYS A 3 27.88 6.91 -35.17
N LYS A 4 28.87 6.02 -35.18
CA LYS A 4 29.80 5.79 -34.07
C LYS A 4 30.56 7.08 -33.80
N GLN A 5 30.70 7.46 -32.54
CA GLN A 5 31.88 8.17 -32.07
C GLN A 5 32.38 7.52 -30.79
N ILE A 6 33.62 7.02 -30.88
CA ILE A 6 34.45 6.51 -29.80
C ILE A 6 35.30 7.69 -29.35
N VAL A 7 35.31 8.00 -28.05
CA VAL A 7 36.42 8.72 -27.43
C VAL A 7 36.76 8.01 -26.13
N ALA A 8 37.94 7.43 -26.10
CA ALA A 8 38.61 6.86 -24.94
C ALA A 8 39.19 7.99 -24.06
N GLY A 9 39.23 7.79 -22.74
CA GLY A 9 39.88 8.72 -21.82
C GLY A 9 39.88 8.23 -20.37
N LEU A 10 40.94 7.51 -20.01
CA LEU A 10 41.32 7.03 -18.68
C LEU A 10 41.47 8.17 -17.66
N ALA A 11 41.13 7.93 -16.38
CA ALA A 11 41.98 8.29 -15.22
C ALA A 11 41.42 7.74 -13.90
N ILE A 12 42.24 6.91 -13.25
CA ILE A 12 42.09 6.33 -11.92
C ILE A 12 42.38 7.40 -10.86
N LEU A 13 41.62 7.44 -9.77
CA LEU A 13 42.06 8.03 -8.50
C LEU A 13 41.52 7.19 -7.33
N LEU A 14 42.39 6.32 -6.82
CA LEU A 14 42.29 5.60 -5.56
C LEU A 14 42.73 6.50 -4.41
N ILE A 15 41.81 6.94 -3.55
CA ILE A 15 42.05 7.34 -2.14
C ILE A 15 40.67 7.19 -1.47
N GLY A 16 40.37 6.29 -0.54
CA GLY A 16 41.13 5.88 0.65
C GLY A 16 40.48 6.56 1.86
N THR A 17 39.81 5.76 2.73
CA THR A 17 39.71 5.85 4.21
C THR A 17 38.41 5.24 4.75
N VAL A 18 38.50 3.97 5.16
CA VAL A 18 38.16 3.45 6.49
C VAL A 18 37.21 4.32 7.35
N PHE A 19 35.97 3.85 7.55
CA PHE A 19 35.18 4.16 8.75
C PHE A 19 35.03 2.88 9.58
N VAL A 20 35.96 2.68 10.52
CA VAL A 20 35.83 1.75 11.64
C VAL A 20 35.35 2.57 12.83
N GLY A 21 34.26 2.17 13.47
CA GLY A 21 33.91 2.65 14.80
C GLY A 21 32.40 2.81 15.03
N GLY A 22 31.79 1.82 15.68
CA GLY A 22 30.39 1.90 16.09
C GLY A 22 29.87 0.68 16.84
N CYS A 23 30.57 0.22 17.87
CA CYS A 23 30.01 -0.71 18.87
C CYS A 23 28.99 0.01 19.76
N LYS A 24 27.77 -0.53 19.82
CA LYS A 24 26.90 -0.75 21.00
C LYS A 24 25.72 -1.57 20.46
N LYS A 25 25.68 -2.90 20.61
CA LYS A 25 25.25 -3.62 21.83
C LYS A 25 24.16 -2.84 22.56
N ASP A 26 22.94 -2.97 22.08
CA ASP A 26 21.76 -3.00 22.94
C ASP A 26 21.18 -4.40 22.87
N THR A 27 21.85 -5.30 23.61
CA THR A 27 21.21 -6.47 24.19
C THR A 27 20.05 -5.93 25.02
N GLN A 28 18.83 -6.00 24.48
CA GLN A 28 17.62 -5.88 25.28
C GLN A 28 17.52 -7.15 26.13
N GLN A 29 18.26 -7.09 27.23
CA GLN A 29 18.11 -7.90 28.42
C GLN A 29 16.68 -7.71 28.92
N LYS A 30 15.97 -8.84 28.95
CA LYS A 30 14.86 -9.14 29.85
C LYS A 30 14.96 -8.38 31.19
N ALA A 31 13.97 -7.54 31.48
CA ALA A 31 13.67 -7.04 32.80
C ALA A 31 12.16 -7.21 33.08
N GLU A 32 11.87 -8.35 33.69
CA GLU A 32 10.74 -8.60 34.57
C GLU A 32 11.18 -8.08 35.97
N ALA A 33 10.44 -7.38 36.82
CA ALA A 33 9.13 -6.73 36.86
C ALA A 33 9.24 -5.59 37.93
N PRO A 34 8.21 -4.75 38.11
CA PRO A 34 7.60 -4.71 39.44
C PRO A 34 6.16 -5.20 39.38
N GLN A 35 5.89 -6.26 40.13
CA GLN A 35 4.58 -6.86 40.30
C GLN A 35 3.64 -5.86 40.99
N ILE A 36 2.58 -5.46 40.30
CA ILE A 36 1.41 -4.80 40.91
C ILE A 36 0.16 -5.46 40.31
N SER A 37 -0.47 -6.30 41.12
CA SER A 37 -1.86 -6.80 41.10
C SER A 37 -2.42 -7.48 39.82
N PRO A 38 -3.07 -8.65 39.94
CA PRO A 38 -3.62 -9.37 38.80
C PRO A 38 -4.89 -8.69 38.29
N VAL A 39 -4.79 -7.96 37.19
CA VAL A 39 -5.92 -7.75 36.29
C VAL A 39 -6.08 -9.05 35.50
N PRO A 40 -7.28 -9.66 35.39
CA PRO A 40 -7.48 -10.82 34.53
C PRO A 40 -7.08 -10.44 33.11
N ALA A 41 -6.03 -11.10 32.60
CA ALA A 41 -5.50 -10.88 31.27
C ALA A 41 -6.59 -11.22 30.25
N ALA A 42 -7.09 -10.19 29.56
CA ALA A 42 -7.83 -10.41 28.32
C ALA A 42 -6.93 -11.20 27.35
N PRO A 43 -7.47 -12.14 26.58
CA PRO A 43 -6.69 -12.88 25.60
C PRO A 43 -6.01 -11.91 24.63
N PRO A 44 -4.78 -12.19 24.17
CA PRO A 44 -4.11 -11.34 23.19
C PRO A 44 -5.00 -11.26 21.95
N THR A 45 -5.42 -10.04 21.60
CA THR A 45 -6.15 -9.79 20.36
C THR A 45 -5.27 -10.29 19.21
N PRO A 46 -5.78 -11.14 18.30
CA PRO A 46 -5.00 -11.58 17.16
C PRO A 46 -4.53 -10.35 16.38
N MET A 47 -3.22 -10.24 16.18
CA MET A 47 -2.64 -9.19 15.34
C MET A 47 -3.10 -9.44 13.91
N ILE A 48 -4.11 -8.69 13.44
CA ILE A 48 -4.57 -8.74 12.04
C ILE A 48 -3.43 -8.21 11.18
N GLN A 49 -2.75 -9.11 10.46
CA GLN A 49 -1.72 -8.74 9.50
C GLN A 49 -2.39 -8.13 8.27
N SER A 50 -2.20 -6.82 8.06
CA SER A 50 -2.77 -6.11 6.91
C SER A 50 -2.09 -6.58 5.61
N LYS A 51 -2.90 -6.96 4.62
CA LYS A 51 -2.43 -7.31 3.27
C LYS A 51 -2.08 -6.04 2.47
N THR A 52 -1.33 -6.19 1.38
CA THR A 52 -1.06 -5.05 0.49
C THR A 52 -2.30 -4.62 -0.29
N GLY A 53 -2.37 -3.34 -0.67
CA GLY A 53 -3.47 -2.80 -1.49
C GLY A 53 -3.68 -3.56 -2.80
N GLU A 54 -2.60 -3.92 -3.48
CA GLU A 54 -2.66 -4.75 -4.70
C GLU A 54 -3.28 -6.12 -4.45
N THR A 55 -2.88 -6.80 -3.37
CA THR A 55 -3.41 -8.12 -3.02
C THR A 55 -4.91 -8.05 -2.73
N LEU A 56 -5.31 -7.05 -1.94
CA LEU A 56 -6.70 -6.80 -1.60
C LEU A 56 -7.53 -6.44 -2.85
N PHE A 57 -6.98 -5.60 -3.74
CA PHE A 57 -7.64 -5.23 -5.00
C PHE A 57 -7.87 -6.46 -5.88
N LYS A 58 -6.86 -7.32 -6.02
CA LYS A 58 -6.99 -8.59 -6.77
C LYS A 58 -8.06 -9.51 -6.18
N GLN A 59 -8.19 -9.54 -4.86
CA GLN A 59 -9.16 -10.38 -4.15
C GLN A 59 -10.60 -9.88 -4.27
N HIS A 60 -10.82 -8.56 -4.26
CA HIS A 60 -12.16 -8.00 -4.08
C HIS A 60 -12.66 -7.18 -5.28
N CYS A 61 -11.77 -6.66 -6.13
CA CYS A 61 -12.10 -5.61 -7.10
C CYS A 61 -11.85 -6.05 -8.54
N ALA A 62 -10.74 -6.77 -8.78
CA ALA A 62 -10.22 -7.04 -10.13
C ALA A 62 -11.17 -7.83 -11.03
N VAL A 63 -12.08 -8.63 -10.44
CA VAL A 63 -13.07 -9.39 -11.25
C VAL A 63 -14.00 -8.45 -12.01
N CYS A 64 -14.39 -7.32 -11.42
CA CYS A 64 -15.23 -6.32 -12.06
C CYS A 64 -14.41 -5.20 -12.70
N HIS A 65 -13.21 -4.95 -12.17
CA HIS A 65 -12.29 -3.90 -12.63
C HIS A 65 -10.97 -4.47 -13.16
N PRO A 66 -11.00 -5.34 -14.19
CA PRO A 66 -9.78 -5.86 -14.79
C PRO A 66 -9.01 -4.70 -15.44
N ASP A 67 -7.71 -4.62 -15.15
CA ASP A 67 -6.79 -3.59 -15.64
C ASP A 67 -7.26 -2.14 -15.40
N GLY A 68 -8.11 -1.92 -14.38
CA GLY A 68 -8.70 -0.62 -14.07
C GLY A 68 -9.93 -0.27 -14.91
N GLY A 69 -10.40 -1.17 -15.78
CA GLY A 69 -11.66 -1.05 -16.49
C GLY A 69 -12.88 -1.20 -15.59
N ASN A 70 -14.04 -1.42 -16.20
CA ASN A 70 -15.26 -1.77 -15.48
C ASN A 70 -16.17 -2.61 -16.39
N ILE A 71 -16.36 -3.89 -16.06
CA ILE A 71 -17.18 -4.79 -16.88
C ILE A 71 -18.69 -4.60 -16.66
N VAL A 72 -19.08 -4.01 -15.53
CA VAL A 72 -20.48 -3.78 -15.16
C VAL A 72 -20.98 -2.48 -15.79
N THR A 73 -20.15 -1.45 -15.80
CA THR A 73 -20.46 -0.12 -16.33
C THR A 73 -19.23 0.43 -17.05
N PRO A 74 -19.03 0.10 -18.35
CA PRO A 74 -17.79 0.38 -19.09
C PRO A 74 -17.34 1.84 -19.12
N GLN A 75 -18.27 2.77 -18.95
CA GLN A 75 -18.02 4.21 -18.89
C GLN A 75 -17.53 4.72 -17.52
N MET A 76 -17.51 3.87 -16.48
CA MET A 76 -17.12 4.21 -15.10
C MET A 76 -15.86 3.43 -14.71
N THR A 77 -14.71 3.78 -15.28
CA THR A 77 -13.43 3.08 -15.04
C THR A 77 -12.66 3.66 -13.86
N LEU A 78 -11.64 2.95 -13.39
CA LEU A 78 -10.71 3.39 -12.36
C LEU A 78 -9.54 4.22 -12.91
N HIS A 79 -9.50 4.48 -14.22
CA HIS A 79 -8.46 5.33 -14.81
C HIS A 79 -8.61 6.78 -14.34
N ARG A 80 -7.47 7.44 -14.10
CA ARG A 80 -7.36 8.78 -13.53
C ARG A 80 -8.26 9.82 -14.19
N GLN A 81 -8.39 9.81 -15.51
CA GLN A 81 -9.25 10.75 -16.22
C GLN A 81 -10.73 10.58 -15.83
N ASN A 82 -11.19 9.34 -15.69
CA ASN A 82 -12.57 9.03 -15.29
C ASN A 82 -12.79 9.39 -13.82
N LEU A 83 -11.91 8.93 -12.93
CA LEU A 83 -11.97 9.27 -11.51
C LEU A 83 -12.00 10.79 -11.29
N ALA A 84 -11.14 11.54 -11.98
CA ALA A 84 -11.10 13.00 -11.88
C ALA A 84 -12.39 13.67 -12.41
N ALA A 85 -12.95 13.18 -13.52
CA ALA A 85 -14.23 13.66 -14.05
C ALA A 85 -15.38 13.48 -13.04
N HIS A 86 -15.30 12.44 -12.20
CA HIS A 86 -16.22 12.17 -11.11
C HIS A 86 -15.80 12.76 -9.75
N LYS A 87 -14.76 13.61 -9.73
CA LYS A 87 -14.22 14.28 -8.54
C LYS A 87 -13.67 13.32 -7.47
N ILE A 88 -13.23 12.13 -7.88
CA ILE A 88 -12.59 11.12 -7.03
C ILE A 88 -11.08 11.30 -7.15
N ASN A 89 -10.48 12.03 -6.20
CA ASN A 89 -9.08 12.45 -6.34
C ASN A 89 -8.20 12.07 -5.15
N LYS A 90 -8.80 11.52 -4.09
CA LYS A 90 -8.12 11.15 -2.86
C LYS A 90 -8.54 9.75 -2.43
N PRO A 91 -7.70 9.01 -1.67
CA PRO A 91 -8.05 7.67 -1.22
C PRO A 91 -9.38 7.62 -0.46
N GLU A 92 -9.69 8.64 0.33
CA GLU A 92 -10.93 8.70 1.12
C GLU A 92 -12.19 8.76 0.25
N ASP A 93 -12.09 9.30 -0.97
CA ASP A 93 -13.22 9.35 -1.90
C ASP A 93 -13.58 7.93 -2.38
N ILE A 94 -12.56 7.11 -2.66
CA ILE A 94 -12.74 5.71 -3.04
C ILE A 94 -13.29 4.91 -1.86
N VAL A 95 -12.77 5.11 -0.65
CA VAL A 95 -13.30 4.45 0.55
C VAL A 95 -14.77 4.77 0.75
N LYS A 96 -15.18 6.04 0.61
CA LYS A 96 -16.61 6.42 0.68
C LYS A 96 -17.46 5.68 -0.34
N ILE A 97 -16.96 5.50 -1.56
CA ILE A 97 -17.65 4.74 -2.60
C ILE A 97 -17.73 3.25 -2.25
N MET A 98 -16.68 2.66 -1.69
CA MET A 98 -16.71 1.27 -1.21
C MET A 98 -17.77 1.07 -0.12
N ARG A 99 -17.92 2.06 0.79
CA ARG A 99 -18.93 2.03 1.87
C ARG A 99 -20.35 2.28 1.38
N ASN A 100 -20.51 3.06 0.31
CA ASN A 100 -21.80 3.41 -0.29
C ASN A 100 -21.73 3.43 -1.82
N PRO A 101 -21.72 2.25 -2.47
CA PRO A 101 -21.57 2.13 -3.91
C PRO A 101 -22.82 2.60 -4.69
N GLY A 102 -22.62 2.95 -5.96
CA GLY A 102 -23.70 3.04 -6.92
C GLY A 102 -24.25 1.67 -7.32
N GLN A 103 -25.30 1.67 -8.16
CA GLN A 103 -25.88 0.44 -8.70
C GLN A 103 -24.82 -0.42 -9.42
N GLY A 104 -24.82 -1.72 -9.15
CA GLY A 104 -23.94 -2.69 -9.82
C GLY A 104 -22.61 -2.98 -9.13
N MET A 105 -22.23 -2.22 -8.09
CA MET A 105 -21.07 -2.51 -7.25
C MET A 105 -21.51 -3.00 -5.86
N ASN A 106 -20.86 -4.06 -5.36
CA ASN A 106 -21.11 -4.57 -4.02
C ASN A 106 -20.68 -3.55 -2.96
N ARG A 107 -21.45 -3.47 -1.88
CA ARG A 107 -21.05 -2.69 -0.70
C ARG A 107 -20.01 -3.48 0.09
N PHE A 108 -18.93 -2.80 0.46
CA PHE A 108 -17.92 -3.33 1.36
C PHE A 108 -17.99 -2.54 2.65
N ASP A 109 -18.50 -3.14 3.73
CA ASP A 109 -18.50 -2.52 5.05
C ASP A 109 -17.19 -2.79 5.81
N GLU A 110 -17.06 -2.22 7.01
CA GLU A 110 -15.86 -2.37 7.84
C GLU A 110 -15.65 -3.81 8.32
N ALA A 111 -16.72 -4.59 8.47
CA ALA A 111 -16.65 -6.01 8.82
C ALA A 111 -16.09 -6.85 7.66
N THR A 112 -16.39 -6.46 6.41
CA THR A 112 -15.91 -7.14 5.20
C THR A 112 -14.49 -6.71 4.82
N ILE A 113 -14.23 -5.40 4.82
CA ILE A 113 -12.92 -4.81 4.53
C ILE A 113 -12.70 -3.69 5.55
N PRO A 114 -11.84 -3.88 6.57
CA PRO A 114 -11.54 -2.85 7.57
C PRO A 114 -10.99 -1.57 6.93
N ASP A 115 -11.16 -0.41 7.59
CA ASP A 115 -10.78 0.89 7.03
C ASP A 115 -9.31 0.98 6.60
N LYS A 116 -8.40 0.36 7.36
CA LYS A 116 -6.97 0.29 7.01
C LYS A 116 -6.73 -0.42 5.66
N ASP A 117 -7.44 -1.51 5.43
CA ASP A 117 -7.34 -2.29 4.20
C ASP A 117 -8.05 -1.58 3.04
N ALA A 118 -9.18 -0.92 3.30
CA ALA A 118 -9.88 -0.09 2.33
C ALA A 118 -9.02 1.10 1.85
N MET A 119 -8.31 1.76 2.77
CA MET A 119 -7.33 2.81 2.43
C MET A 119 -6.18 2.27 1.59
N SER A 120 -5.66 1.08 1.94
CA SER A 120 -4.60 0.43 1.16
C SER A 120 -5.05 0.12 -0.27
N ILE A 121 -6.29 -0.34 -0.47
CA ILE A 121 -6.88 -0.53 -1.81
C ILE A 121 -6.99 0.81 -2.55
N ALA A 122 -7.53 1.83 -1.89
CA ALA A 122 -7.76 3.14 -2.50
C ALA A 122 -6.45 3.81 -2.97
N GLU A 123 -5.40 3.74 -2.15
CA GLU A 123 -4.07 4.21 -2.51
C GLU A 123 -3.49 3.44 -3.70
N PHE A 124 -3.65 2.11 -3.70
CA PHE A 124 -3.22 1.27 -4.82
C PHE A 124 -3.92 1.67 -6.13
N VAL A 125 -5.24 1.89 -6.10
CA VAL A 125 -6.03 2.32 -7.28
C VAL A 125 -5.49 3.62 -7.87
N LEU A 126 -5.32 4.65 -7.04
CA LEU A 126 -4.84 5.97 -7.50
C LEU A 126 -3.39 5.94 -7.99
N ASN A 127 -2.56 5.06 -7.43
CA ASN A 127 -1.16 4.93 -7.82
C ASN A 127 -0.96 4.10 -9.10
N THR A 128 -1.87 3.19 -9.39
CA THR A 128 -1.74 2.21 -10.50
C THR A 128 -2.38 2.72 -11.79
N TYR A 129 -3.60 3.25 -11.73
CA TYR A 129 -4.37 3.58 -12.94
C TYR A 129 -4.28 5.08 -13.30
N LYS A 130 -3.05 5.55 -13.52
CA LYS A 130 -2.73 6.96 -13.80
C LYS A 130 -3.13 7.43 -15.20
#